data_AF-A0A8R2NP83-F1
#
_entry.id   AF-A0A8R2NP83-F1
#
_cell.length_a   1.000
_cell.length_b   1.000
_cell.length_c   1.000
_cell.angle_alpha   90.00
_cell.angle_beta   90.00
_cell.angle_gamma   90.00
#
_symmetry.space_group_name_H-M   'P 1'
#
loop_
_entity.id
_entity.type
_entity.pdbx_description
1 polymer ?
#
loop_
_entity_poly.entity_id
_entity_poly.type
_entity_poly.pdbx_seq_one_letter_code
_entity_poly.pdbx_strand_id
1 'polypeptide(L)'
;MSTDINEDLEDEISLTDRFVKYYPLAVVCLGSLGNCISVLVFFGTKLRKQSSSYYLSSLAISDTLFLLIQLMPVLSKVGIGIYHMQGFCQFFVYLAQICSFISVWLVVVFTSERFIAVRYPLHRSVICTVYRAKIVLSILITFALIVHIPYLVISGPNDIVLANNSTTTECSLNFSWYELYTWLNYADVLMNMMIPFFLIVIFNSMICQSVCRLARIRRTMTLHPSRRRQSTSQNSQHTSQIKVTEMLLVVSTVFLCLNLPSYVFRVWMVWDTITSAKYKTIQVIANQMYNTHFGINFVLYCVSGQNFRRALVELWNKRRHSNKRLKETQVTTVLSEFSKSGVGSKQTTVNGTWKEVHELIPIAHS
;
A
#
# COMPACT_ATOMS: atom_id res chain seq x y z
N MET A 1 17.81 45.60 -2.46
CA MET A 1 17.48 45.09 -1.12
C MET A 1 15.97 44.88 -0.95
N SER A 2 15.11 45.88 -1.13
CA SER A 2 13.64 45.67 -1.09
C SER A 2 13.08 44.94 -2.33
N THR A 3 13.73 45.12 -3.48
CA THR A 3 13.41 44.42 -4.74
C THR A 3 13.85 42.97 -4.73
N ASP A 4 15.06 42.67 -4.24
CA ASP A 4 15.56 41.29 -4.14
C ASP A 4 14.72 40.42 -3.20
N ILE A 5 14.26 40.98 -2.06
CA ILE A 5 13.37 40.27 -1.12
C ILE A 5 12.00 39.97 -1.73
N ASN A 6 11.49 40.84 -2.62
CA ASN A 6 10.21 40.61 -3.29
C ASN A 6 10.34 39.59 -4.42
N GLU A 7 11.47 39.57 -5.13
CA GLU A 7 11.75 38.61 -6.21
C GLU A 7 11.98 37.20 -5.64
N ASP A 8 12.76 37.08 -4.56
CA ASP A 8 12.94 35.81 -3.81
C ASP A 8 11.61 35.28 -3.25
N LEU A 9 10.74 36.18 -2.76
CA LEU A 9 9.43 35.81 -2.22
C LEU A 9 8.44 35.38 -3.31
N GLU A 10 8.44 36.05 -4.47
CA GLU A 10 7.62 35.66 -5.62
C GLU A 10 8.05 34.31 -6.21
N ASP A 11 9.36 34.05 -6.28
CA ASP A 11 9.91 32.77 -6.73
C ASP A 11 9.61 31.63 -5.74
N GLU A 12 9.71 31.86 -4.42
CA GLU A 12 9.29 30.89 -3.40
C GLU A 12 7.79 30.55 -3.50
N ILE A 13 6.94 31.54 -3.75
CA ILE A 13 5.49 31.37 -3.92
C ILE A 13 5.18 30.58 -5.21
N SER A 14 5.83 30.93 -6.32
CA SER A 14 5.73 30.26 -7.63
C SER A 14 6.13 28.79 -7.56
N LEU A 15 7.28 28.49 -6.93
CA LEU A 15 7.77 27.13 -6.76
C LEU A 15 6.83 26.31 -5.86
N THR A 16 6.34 26.91 -4.77
CA THR A 16 5.40 26.27 -3.84
C THR A 16 4.09 25.93 -4.55
N ASP A 17 3.55 26.83 -5.37
CA ASP A 17 2.32 26.59 -6.14
C ASP A 17 2.48 25.48 -7.17
N ARG A 18 3.61 25.45 -7.89
CA ARG A 18 3.92 24.35 -8.83
C ARG A 18 4.07 23.03 -8.09
N PHE A 19 4.76 23.02 -6.96
CA PHE A 19 4.94 21.83 -6.14
C PHE A 19 3.59 21.29 -5.65
N VAL A 20 2.74 22.15 -5.09
CA VAL A 20 1.39 21.82 -4.62
C VAL A 20 0.51 21.27 -5.74
N LYS A 21 0.68 21.75 -6.98
CA LYS A 21 -0.14 21.34 -8.12
C LYS A 21 0.28 19.99 -8.71
N TYR A 22 1.58 19.78 -8.93
CA TYR A 22 2.07 18.60 -9.67
C TYR A 22 2.45 17.42 -8.77
N TYR A 23 2.93 17.67 -7.56
CA TYR A 23 3.40 16.61 -6.65
C TYR A 23 2.29 15.62 -6.25
N PRO A 24 1.08 16.06 -5.82
CA PRO A 24 0.02 15.13 -5.47
C PRO A 24 -0.39 14.24 -6.64
N LEU A 25 -0.45 14.80 -7.86
CA LEU A 25 -0.79 14.04 -9.05
C LEU A 25 0.25 12.96 -9.36
N ALA A 26 1.54 13.30 -9.25
CA ALA A 26 2.62 12.34 -9.40
C ALA A 26 2.53 11.21 -8.36
N VAL A 27 2.29 11.54 -7.10
CA VAL A 27 2.12 10.55 -6.02
C VAL A 27 0.90 9.66 -6.26
N VAL A 28 -0.23 10.22 -6.68
CA VAL A 28 -1.44 9.44 -6.99
C VAL A 28 -1.19 8.49 -8.15
N CYS A 29 -0.62 8.97 -9.27
CA CYS A 29 -0.38 8.15 -10.45
C CYS A 29 0.67 7.05 -10.20
N LEU A 30 1.84 7.41 -9.68
CA LEU A 30 2.93 6.46 -9.44
C LEU A 30 2.62 5.53 -8.27
N GLY A 31 2.02 6.06 -7.20
CA GLY A 31 1.63 5.31 -6.02
C GLY A 31 0.54 4.28 -6.33
N SER A 32 -0.54 4.68 -6.99
CA SER A 32 -1.60 3.73 -7.42
C SER A 32 -1.06 2.66 -8.35
N LEU A 33 -0.20 3.01 -9.31
CA LEU A 33 0.45 2.04 -10.20
C LEU A 33 1.30 1.04 -9.43
N GLY A 34 2.16 1.51 -8.52
CA GLY A 34 3.03 0.67 -7.70
C GLY A 34 2.23 -0.26 -6.79
N ASN A 35 1.19 0.25 -6.14
CA ASN A 35 0.31 -0.53 -5.27
C ASN A 35 -0.46 -1.59 -6.06
N CYS A 36 -1.02 -1.26 -7.23
CA CYS A 36 -1.64 -2.23 -8.13
C CYS A 36 -0.69 -3.36 -8.52
N ILE A 37 0.55 -3.03 -8.90
CA ILE A 37 1.59 -4.05 -9.19
C ILE A 37 1.84 -4.92 -7.95
N SER A 38 1.91 -4.31 -6.76
CA SER A 38 2.15 -5.04 -5.50
C SER A 38 1.06 -6.08 -5.22
N VAL A 39 -0.21 -5.68 -5.34
CA VAL A 39 -1.36 -6.59 -5.22
C VAL A 39 -1.26 -7.75 -6.20
N LEU A 40 -0.94 -7.45 -7.47
CA LEU A 40 -0.75 -8.48 -8.51
C LEU A 40 0.38 -9.45 -8.19
N VAL A 41 1.49 -8.97 -7.62
CA VAL A 41 2.62 -9.83 -7.20
C VAL A 41 2.23 -10.74 -6.05
N PHE A 42 1.56 -10.21 -5.03
CA PHE A 42 1.19 -11.01 -3.86
C PHE A 42 0.15 -12.08 -4.19
N PHE A 43 -0.86 -11.78 -5.01
CA PHE A 43 -1.89 -12.77 -5.39
C PHE A 43 -1.50 -13.65 -6.57
N GLY A 44 -0.72 -13.13 -7.53
CA GLY A 44 -0.35 -13.82 -8.77
C GLY A 44 0.80 -14.82 -8.63
N THR A 45 1.43 -14.91 -7.45
CA THR A 45 2.60 -15.79 -7.22
C THR A 45 2.39 -16.73 -6.04
N LYS A 46 3.40 -17.58 -5.75
CA LYS A 46 3.36 -18.50 -4.60
C LYS A 46 3.30 -17.75 -3.25
N LEU A 47 3.54 -16.44 -3.22
CA LEU A 47 3.44 -15.61 -2.03
C LEU A 47 2.02 -15.58 -1.43
N ARG A 48 0.97 -15.80 -2.23
CA ARG A 48 -0.42 -15.87 -1.73
C ARG A 48 -0.66 -16.89 -0.63
N LYS A 49 0.23 -17.89 -0.48
CA LYS A 49 0.15 -18.91 0.57
C LYS A 49 0.62 -18.40 1.94
N GLN A 50 1.21 -17.20 2.01
CA GLN A 50 1.69 -16.59 3.25
C GLN A 50 0.64 -15.63 3.80
N SER A 51 0.39 -15.68 5.12
CA SER A 51 -0.53 -14.77 5.81
C SER A 51 -0.15 -13.30 5.60
N SER A 52 1.13 -12.95 5.69
CA SER A 52 1.57 -11.57 5.51
C SER A 52 1.26 -10.98 4.15
N SER A 53 1.17 -11.81 3.10
CA SER A 53 0.80 -11.33 1.77
C SER A 53 -0.61 -10.76 1.75
N TYR A 54 -1.52 -11.25 2.60
CA TYR A 54 -2.86 -10.68 2.75
C TYR A 54 -2.79 -9.30 3.40
N TYR A 55 -2.03 -9.12 4.47
CA TYR A 55 -1.86 -7.80 5.10
C TYR A 55 -1.22 -6.78 4.14
N LEU A 56 -0.14 -7.16 3.45
CA LEU A 56 0.54 -6.28 2.49
C LEU A 56 -0.30 -5.97 1.25
N SER A 57 -1.14 -6.92 0.79
CA SER A 57 -2.07 -6.66 -0.32
C SER A 57 -3.21 -5.77 0.11
N SER A 58 -3.80 -6.01 1.28
CA SER A 58 -4.83 -5.15 1.85
C SER A 58 -4.31 -3.73 2.09
N LEU A 59 -3.05 -3.59 2.50
CA LEU A 59 -2.36 -2.31 2.66
C LEU A 59 -2.28 -1.58 1.32
N ALA A 60 -1.78 -2.25 0.27
CA ALA A 60 -1.73 -1.67 -1.07
C ALA A 60 -3.13 -1.30 -1.62
N ILE A 61 -4.17 -2.06 -1.29
CA ILE A 61 -5.56 -1.74 -1.67
C ILE A 61 -6.05 -0.50 -0.93
N SER A 62 -5.91 -0.43 0.40
CA SER A 62 -6.32 0.75 1.19
C SER A 62 -5.57 2.00 0.76
N ASP A 63 -4.28 1.87 0.48
CA ASP A 63 -3.44 2.98 0.04
C ASP A 63 -3.84 3.48 -1.35
N THR A 64 -4.13 2.57 -2.28
CA THR A 64 -4.64 2.93 -3.61
C THR A 64 -5.97 3.66 -3.50
N LEU A 65 -6.87 3.17 -2.66
CA LEU A 65 -8.17 3.80 -2.45
C LEU A 65 -8.02 5.20 -1.84
N PHE A 66 -7.16 5.36 -0.83
CA PHE A 66 -6.83 6.67 -0.26
C PHE A 66 -6.30 7.64 -1.32
N LEU A 67 -5.33 7.23 -2.12
CA LEU A 67 -4.76 8.07 -3.19
C LEU A 67 -5.81 8.49 -4.23
N LEU A 68 -6.71 7.59 -4.62
CA LEU A 68 -7.80 7.90 -5.54
C LEU A 68 -8.82 8.87 -4.94
N ILE A 69 -9.05 8.82 -3.62
CA ILE A 69 -9.93 9.78 -2.93
C ILE A 69 -9.28 11.16 -2.91
N GLN A 70 -7.97 11.23 -2.63
CA GLN A 70 -7.20 12.49 -2.64
C GLN A 70 -7.10 13.14 -4.03
N LEU A 71 -7.40 12.39 -5.08
CA LEU A 71 -7.52 12.93 -6.44
C LEU A 71 -8.81 13.77 -6.60
N MET A 72 -9.89 13.46 -5.87
CA MET A 72 -11.19 14.14 -6.04
C MET A 72 -11.15 15.66 -5.75
N PRO A 73 -10.51 16.15 -4.67
CA PRO A 73 -10.33 17.59 -4.45
C PRO A 73 -9.43 18.27 -5.49
N VAL A 74 -8.55 17.52 -6.18
CA VAL A 74 -7.71 18.06 -7.24
C VAL A 74 -8.52 18.23 -8.53
N LEU A 75 -9.46 17.32 -8.81
CA LEU A 75 -10.37 17.41 -9.95
C LEU A 75 -11.30 18.64 -9.88
N SER A 76 -11.70 19.06 -8.67
CA SER A 76 -12.53 20.25 -8.53
C SER A 76 -11.84 21.51 -9.02
N LYS A 77 -10.50 21.60 -8.89
CA LYS A 77 -9.69 22.70 -9.44
C LYS A 77 -9.65 22.75 -10.96
N VAL A 78 -10.01 21.66 -11.65
CA VAL A 78 -10.05 21.56 -13.12
C VAL A 78 -11.51 21.60 -13.64
N GLY A 79 -12.46 21.98 -12.78
CA GLY A 79 -13.87 22.17 -13.13
C GLY A 79 -14.78 20.97 -12.88
N ILE A 80 -14.28 19.88 -12.28
CA ILE A 80 -15.09 18.69 -11.93
C ILE A 80 -15.38 18.72 -10.41
N GLY A 81 -16.41 19.45 -10.01
CA GLY A 81 -16.78 19.71 -8.61
C GLY A 81 -17.47 18.58 -7.84
N ILE A 82 -17.32 17.32 -8.25
CA ILE A 82 -18.03 16.15 -7.66
C ILE A 82 -17.76 16.04 -6.15
N TYR A 83 -16.53 16.35 -5.73
CA TYR A 83 -16.11 16.29 -4.32
C TYR A 83 -16.92 17.22 -3.40
N HIS A 84 -17.45 18.33 -3.95
CA HIS A 84 -18.19 19.34 -3.18
C HIS A 84 -19.71 19.09 -3.18
N MET A 85 -20.19 18.02 -3.81
CA MET A 85 -21.61 17.69 -3.80
C MET A 85 -22.04 17.05 -2.47
N GLN A 86 -23.27 17.35 -2.04
CA GLN A 86 -23.91 16.69 -0.90
C GLN A 86 -23.90 15.17 -1.10
N GLY A 87 -23.57 14.43 -0.04
CA GLY A 87 -23.37 12.98 -0.05
C GLY A 87 -21.96 12.57 -0.49
N PHE A 88 -21.45 13.12 -1.60
CA PHE A 88 -20.11 12.79 -2.10
C PHE A 88 -19.00 13.34 -1.19
N CYS A 89 -19.12 14.60 -0.74
CA CYS A 89 -18.21 15.19 0.24
C CYS A 89 -18.08 14.29 1.48
N GLN A 90 -19.22 13.95 2.09
CA GLN A 90 -19.27 13.12 3.28
C GLN A 90 -18.70 11.72 3.05
N PHE A 91 -19.08 11.10 1.93
CA PHE A 91 -18.62 9.76 1.56
C PHE A 91 -17.10 9.71 1.37
N PHE A 92 -16.53 10.66 0.63
CA PHE A 92 -15.09 10.68 0.38
C PHE A 92 -14.29 11.01 1.65
N VAL A 93 -14.75 11.95 2.48
CA VAL A 93 -14.12 12.24 3.77
C VAL A 93 -14.13 11.01 4.67
N TYR A 94 -15.30 10.36 4.83
CA TYR A 94 -15.44 9.13 5.61
C TYR A 94 -14.53 8.00 5.10
N LEU A 95 -14.52 7.77 3.78
CA LEU A 95 -13.72 6.71 3.17
C LEU A 95 -12.22 6.98 3.29
N ALA A 96 -11.78 8.24 3.22
CA ALA A 96 -10.39 8.62 3.44
C ALA A 96 -9.94 8.25 4.86
N GLN A 97 -10.77 8.53 5.87
CA GLN A 97 -10.46 8.20 7.26
C GLN A 97 -10.34 6.69 7.48
N ILE A 98 -11.25 5.90 6.89
CA ILE A 98 -11.17 4.43 6.94
C ILE A 98 -9.88 3.93 6.29
N CYS A 99 -9.57 4.39 5.08
CA CYS A 99 -8.39 3.92 4.35
C CYS A 99 -7.10 4.26 5.09
N SER A 100 -7.01 5.48 5.65
CA SER A 100 -5.90 5.90 6.50
C SER A 100 -5.75 4.98 7.72
N PHE A 101 -6.82 4.76 8.48
CA PHE A 101 -6.80 3.89 9.65
C PHE A 101 -6.34 2.47 9.29
N ILE A 102 -6.95 1.87 8.25
CA ILE A 102 -6.60 0.52 7.80
C ILE A 102 -5.12 0.44 7.41
N SER A 103 -4.61 1.41 6.64
CA SER A 103 -3.22 1.44 6.22
C SER A 103 -2.26 1.37 7.41
N VAL A 104 -2.44 2.26 8.39
CA VAL A 104 -1.61 2.32 9.60
C VAL A 104 -1.66 1.01 10.39
N TRP A 105 -2.85 0.51 10.66
CA TRP A 105 -3.01 -0.69 11.50
C TRP A 105 -2.55 -1.97 10.80
N LEU A 106 -2.59 -2.03 9.47
CA LEU A 106 -2.00 -3.14 8.72
C LEU A 106 -0.47 -3.19 8.84
N VAL A 107 0.20 -2.03 8.95
CA VAL A 107 1.64 -1.98 9.25
C VAL A 107 1.91 -2.54 10.65
N VAL A 108 1.10 -2.18 11.65
CA VAL A 108 1.21 -2.71 13.02
C VAL A 108 1.00 -4.23 13.06
N VAL A 109 -0.06 -4.72 12.43
CA VAL A 109 -0.38 -6.16 12.36
C VAL A 109 0.69 -6.93 11.59
N PHE A 110 1.20 -6.38 10.49
CA PHE A 110 2.31 -7.00 9.76
C PHE A 110 3.58 -7.05 10.62
N THR A 111 3.89 -5.98 11.34
CA THR A 111 5.06 -5.92 12.24
C THR A 111 4.93 -6.91 13.39
N SER A 112 3.74 -7.04 14.00
CA SER A 112 3.48 -7.98 15.10
C SER A 112 3.57 -9.44 14.64
N GLU A 113 3.03 -9.77 13.46
CA GLU A 113 3.18 -11.11 12.86
C GLU A 113 4.66 -11.45 12.64
N ARG A 114 5.44 -10.44 12.23
CA ARG A 114 6.87 -10.63 11.97
C ARG A 114 7.68 -10.76 13.24
N PHE A 115 7.31 -10.03 14.29
CA PHE A 115 7.84 -10.28 15.63
C PHE A 115 7.59 -11.73 16.06
N ILE A 116 6.36 -12.24 15.92
CA ILE A 116 6.03 -13.64 16.27
C ILE A 116 6.87 -14.62 15.45
N ALA A 117 6.99 -14.39 14.13
CA ALA A 117 7.75 -15.24 13.24
C ALA A 117 9.26 -15.31 13.58
N VAL A 118 9.84 -14.22 14.08
CA VAL A 118 11.26 -14.14 14.46
C VAL A 118 11.49 -14.68 15.87
N ARG A 119 10.65 -14.30 16.83
CA ARG A 119 10.83 -14.67 18.25
C ARG A 119 10.41 -16.11 18.54
N TYR A 120 9.37 -16.60 17.87
CA TYR A 120 8.72 -17.90 18.11
C TYR A 120 8.60 -18.72 16.80
N PRO A 121 9.72 -19.09 16.15
CA PRO A 121 9.72 -19.74 14.84
C PRO A 121 8.97 -21.08 14.82
N LEU A 122 8.93 -21.82 15.92
CA LEU A 122 8.20 -23.09 16.04
C LEU A 122 6.68 -22.90 16.09
N HIS A 123 6.21 -21.78 16.63
CA HIS A 123 4.78 -21.48 16.74
C HIS A 123 4.24 -20.75 15.50
N ARG A 124 5.12 -20.20 14.66
CA ARG A 124 4.78 -19.44 13.45
C ARG A 124 3.79 -20.17 12.54
N SER A 125 3.99 -21.46 12.30
CA SER A 125 3.15 -22.26 11.38
C SER A 125 1.70 -22.40 11.87
N VAL A 126 1.48 -22.33 13.18
CA VAL A 126 0.15 -22.46 13.81
C VAL A 126 -0.51 -21.09 13.98
N ILE A 127 0.28 -20.05 14.28
CA ILE A 127 -0.24 -18.70 14.56
C ILE A 127 -0.42 -17.89 13.28
N CYS A 128 0.58 -17.87 12.39
CA CYS A 128 0.61 -17.03 11.19
C CYS A 128 -0.03 -17.75 10.00
N THR A 129 -1.33 -18.05 10.11
CA THR A 129 -2.09 -18.75 9.07
C THR A 129 -2.94 -17.78 8.25
N VAL A 130 -3.20 -18.13 6.99
CA VAL A 130 -4.04 -17.32 6.08
C VAL A 130 -5.46 -17.15 6.64
N TYR A 131 -6.01 -18.21 7.24
CA TYR A 131 -7.34 -18.15 7.85
C TYR A 131 -7.43 -17.08 8.95
N ARG A 132 -6.46 -17.10 9.90
CA ARG A 132 -6.41 -16.10 10.97
C ARG A 132 -6.15 -14.69 10.43
N ALA A 133 -5.32 -14.55 9.40
CA ALA A 133 -5.10 -13.26 8.76
C ALA A 133 -6.39 -12.66 8.18
N LYS A 134 -7.23 -13.47 7.53
CA LYS A 134 -8.53 -13.01 7.03
C LYS A 134 -9.47 -12.58 8.15
N ILE A 135 -9.46 -13.27 9.30
CA ILE A 135 -10.25 -12.87 10.47
C ILE A 135 -9.76 -11.52 11.01
N VAL A 136 -8.45 -11.35 11.21
CA VAL A 136 -7.87 -10.09 11.69
C VAL A 136 -8.22 -8.93 10.76
N LEU A 137 -8.10 -9.14 9.43
CA LEU A 137 -8.52 -8.17 8.43
C LEU A 137 -10.00 -7.80 8.55
N SER A 138 -10.87 -8.79 8.67
CA SER A 138 -12.32 -8.60 8.79
C SER A 138 -12.68 -7.79 10.03
N ILE A 139 -12.06 -8.10 11.18
CA ILE A 139 -12.26 -7.36 12.43
C ILE A 139 -11.79 -5.91 12.26
N LEU A 140 -10.60 -5.71 11.70
CA LEU A 140 -10.01 -4.38 11.53
C LEU A 140 -10.86 -3.49 10.60
N ILE A 141 -11.31 -4.03 9.46
CA ILE A 141 -12.19 -3.32 8.52
C ILE A 141 -13.52 -2.98 9.18
N THR A 142 -14.14 -3.94 9.87
CA THR A 142 -15.42 -3.70 10.54
C THR A 142 -15.30 -2.63 11.62
N PHE A 143 -14.23 -2.68 12.42
CA PHE A 143 -13.95 -1.68 13.44
C PHE A 143 -13.74 -0.28 12.84
N ALA A 144 -12.97 -0.17 11.76
CA ALA A 144 -12.74 1.10 11.07
C ALA A 144 -14.03 1.70 10.51
N LEU A 145 -14.89 0.86 9.89
CA LEU A 145 -16.19 1.29 9.40
C LEU A 145 -17.03 1.89 10.52
N ILE A 146 -17.08 1.24 11.70
CA ILE A 146 -17.92 1.68 12.82
C ILE A 146 -17.38 2.97 13.46
N VAL A 147 -16.08 3.01 13.77
CA VAL A 147 -15.49 4.13 14.53
C VAL A 147 -15.52 5.44 13.75
N HIS A 148 -15.43 5.38 12.43
CA HIS A 148 -15.39 6.58 11.59
C HIS A 148 -16.76 7.09 11.13
N ILE A 149 -17.88 6.44 11.48
CA ILE A 149 -19.24 6.90 11.12
C ILE A 149 -19.49 8.39 11.40
N PRO A 150 -19.03 8.99 12.51
CA PRO A 150 -19.26 10.42 12.77
C PRO A 150 -18.77 11.35 11.65
N TYR A 151 -17.76 10.96 10.88
CA TYR A 151 -17.25 11.75 9.75
C TYR A 151 -18.30 11.96 8.65
N LEU A 152 -19.29 11.07 8.51
CA LEU A 152 -20.42 11.24 7.58
C LEU A 152 -21.39 12.35 7.99
N VAL A 153 -21.40 12.75 9.27
CA VAL A 153 -22.32 13.75 9.81
C VAL A 153 -21.64 15.11 9.94
N ILE A 154 -20.39 15.12 10.40
CA ILE A 154 -19.66 16.37 10.69
C ILE A 154 -19.11 17.06 9.43
N SER A 155 -18.90 16.32 8.34
CA SER A 155 -18.46 16.90 7.06
C SER A 155 -19.67 17.27 6.19
N GLY A 156 -19.52 18.29 5.36
CA GLY A 156 -20.57 18.71 4.45
C GLY A 156 -20.11 19.80 3.48
N PRO A 157 -20.88 20.04 2.43
CA PRO A 157 -20.71 21.21 1.59
C PRO A 157 -21.08 22.47 2.37
N ASN A 158 -20.15 23.41 2.46
CA ASN A 158 -20.35 24.72 3.08
C ASN A 158 -20.02 25.81 2.07
N ASP A 159 -20.84 26.85 2.06
CA ASP A 159 -20.64 28.02 1.20
C ASP A 159 -19.63 28.97 1.84
N ILE A 160 -18.57 29.27 1.11
CA ILE A 160 -17.49 30.16 1.52
C ILE A 160 -17.56 31.41 0.66
N VAL A 161 -17.54 32.58 1.30
CA VAL A 161 -17.47 33.88 0.62
C VAL A 161 -16.00 34.23 0.36
N LEU A 162 -15.64 34.34 -0.92
CA LEU A 162 -14.30 34.73 -1.35
C LEU A 162 -14.07 36.24 -1.18
N ALA A 163 -12.80 36.65 -1.20
CA ALA A 163 -12.39 38.06 -1.13
C ALA A 163 -12.95 38.95 -2.27
N ASN A 164 -13.40 38.35 -3.37
CA ASN A 164 -14.06 39.04 -4.49
C ASN A 164 -15.59 39.07 -4.35
N ASN A 165 -16.15 38.78 -3.18
CA ASN A 165 -17.59 38.66 -2.89
C ASN A 165 -18.32 37.58 -3.71
N SER A 166 -17.61 36.63 -4.35
CA SER A 166 -18.24 35.45 -4.93
C SER A 166 -18.40 34.35 -3.88
N THR A 167 -19.44 33.54 -4.01
CA THR A 167 -19.69 32.39 -3.13
C THR A 167 -19.25 31.12 -3.85
N THR A 168 -18.42 30.30 -3.20
CA THR A 168 -18.06 28.96 -3.67
C THR A 168 -18.48 27.93 -2.64
N THR A 169 -18.96 26.78 -3.09
CA THR A 169 -19.27 25.65 -2.19
C THR A 169 -18.04 24.77 -2.07
N GLU A 170 -17.53 24.61 -0.85
CA GLU A 170 -16.41 23.70 -0.56
C GLU A 170 -16.82 22.61 0.44
N CYS A 171 -16.15 21.46 0.34
CA CYS A 171 -16.38 20.36 1.27
C CYS A 171 -15.51 20.65 2.50
N SER A 172 -16.14 20.93 3.62
CA SER A 172 -15.45 21.32 4.84
C SER A 172 -16.19 20.82 6.08
N LEU A 173 -15.62 21.13 7.24
CA LEU A 173 -16.25 20.80 8.52
C LEU A 173 -17.45 21.72 8.77
N ASN A 174 -18.58 21.14 9.15
CA ASN A 174 -19.71 21.90 9.64
C ASN A 174 -19.39 22.53 11.00
N PHE A 175 -19.45 23.86 11.09
CA PHE A 175 -19.07 24.62 12.29
C PHE A 175 -19.85 24.18 13.55
N SER A 176 -21.11 23.76 13.39
CA SER A 176 -21.95 23.24 14.50
C SER A 176 -21.35 22.02 15.21
N TRP A 177 -20.43 21.29 14.57
CA TRP A 177 -19.81 20.08 15.11
C TRP A 177 -18.32 20.28 15.44
N TYR A 178 -17.87 21.53 15.61
CA TYR A 178 -16.47 21.86 15.84
C TYR A 178 -15.87 21.16 17.07
N GLU A 179 -16.60 21.11 18.19
CA GLU A 179 -16.13 20.44 19.42
C GLU A 179 -15.95 18.93 19.20
N LEU A 180 -16.97 18.28 18.60
CA LEU A 180 -16.91 16.86 18.29
C LEU A 180 -15.76 16.54 17.33
N TYR A 181 -15.56 17.36 16.30
CA TYR A 181 -14.42 17.22 15.39
C TYR A 181 -13.08 17.33 16.11
N THR A 182 -12.96 18.27 17.03
CA THR A 182 -11.73 18.47 17.81
C THR A 182 -11.42 17.22 18.64
N TRP A 183 -12.41 16.65 19.32
CA TRP A 183 -12.24 15.38 20.05
C TRP A 183 -11.91 14.19 19.14
N LEU A 184 -12.57 14.09 17.98
CA LEU A 184 -12.29 13.06 16.98
C LEU A 184 -10.88 13.22 16.40
N ASN A 185 -10.39 14.45 16.25
CA ASN A 185 -9.03 14.74 15.80
C ASN A 185 -8.00 14.27 16.84
N TYR A 186 -8.21 14.56 18.13
CA TYR A 186 -7.36 14.04 19.20
C TYR A 186 -7.37 12.50 19.26
N ALA A 187 -8.55 11.89 19.12
CA ALA A 187 -8.67 10.44 19.05
C ALA A 187 -7.94 9.86 17.83
N ASP A 188 -8.02 10.51 16.67
CA ASP A 188 -7.29 10.12 15.45
C ASP A 188 -5.78 10.20 15.65
N VAL A 189 -5.26 11.28 16.25
CA VAL A 189 -3.82 11.41 16.58
C VAL A 189 -3.39 10.29 17.53
N LEU A 190 -4.19 9.99 18.56
CA LEU A 190 -3.87 8.93 19.51
C LEU A 190 -3.86 7.54 18.83
N MET A 191 -4.89 7.23 18.05
CA MET A 191 -5.13 5.91 17.46
C MET A 191 -4.28 5.63 16.21
N ASN A 192 -3.98 6.65 15.41
CA ASN A 192 -3.28 6.50 14.13
C ASN A 192 -1.82 6.97 14.16
N MET A 193 -1.40 7.70 15.20
CA MET A 193 -0.01 8.11 15.35
C MET A 193 0.61 7.56 16.63
N MET A 194 0.13 7.95 17.81
CA MET A 194 0.80 7.61 19.07
C MET A 194 0.85 6.09 19.32
N ILE A 195 -0.31 5.42 19.32
CA ILE A 195 -0.38 3.97 19.59
C ILE A 195 0.43 3.17 18.54
N PRO A 196 0.23 3.36 17.22
CA PRO A 196 1.02 2.68 16.20
C PRO A 196 2.53 2.96 16.31
N PHE A 197 2.93 4.21 16.59
CA PHE A 197 4.33 4.59 16.79
C PHE A 197 4.98 3.75 17.88
N PHE A 198 4.38 3.72 19.09
CA PHE A 198 4.96 2.97 20.20
C PHE A 198 4.96 1.46 19.93
N LEU A 199 3.89 0.91 19.37
CA LEU A 199 3.83 -0.52 19.03
C LEU A 199 4.90 -0.91 18.01
N ILE A 200 5.08 -0.11 16.96
CA ILE A 200 6.11 -0.36 15.93
C ILE A 200 7.51 -0.27 16.54
N VAL A 201 7.81 0.75 17.35
CA VAL A 201 9.11 0.91 18.00
C VAL A 201 9.40 -0.26 18.95
N ILE A 202 8.41 -0.67 19.76
CA ILE A 202 8.54 -1.81 20.66
C ILE A 202 8.78 -3.10 19.88
N PHE A 203 7.94 -3.42 18.89
CA PHE A 203 8.09 -4.64 18.10
C PHE A 203 9.42 -4.67 17.33
N ASN A 204 9.84 -3.56 16.72
CA ASN A 204 11.12 -3.48 16.02
C ASN A 204 12.31 -3.64 16.97
N SER A 205 12.24 -3.05 18.17
CA SER A 205 13.26 -3.24 19.21
C SER A 205 13.36 -4.70 19.63
N MET A 206 12.22 -5.35 19.87
CA MET A 206 12.17 -6.78 20.22
C MET A 206 12.65 -7.69 19.09
N ILE A 207 12.33 -7.37 17.83
CA ILE A 207 12.84 -8.06 16.64
C ILE A 207 14.37 -7.95 16.59
N CYS A 208 14.91 -6.74 16.74
CA CYS A 208 16.35 -6.49 16.74
C CYS A 208 17.05 -7.30 17.83
N GLN A 209 16.55 -7.25 19.07
CA GLN A 209 17.07 -8.03 20.18
C GLN A 209 17.05 -9.55 19.90
N SER A 210 15.96 -10.05 19.32
CA SER A 210 15.82 -11.47 18.98
C SER A 210 16.84 -11.91 17.93
N VAL A 211 17.05 -11.09 16.90
CA VAL A 211 18.05 -11.33 15.86
C VAL A 211 19.47 -11.27 16.45
N CYS A 212 19.78 -10.27 17.27
CA CYS A 212 21.07 -10.17 17.95
C CYS A 212 21.34 -11.37 18.86
N ARG A 213 20.33 -11.84 19.61
CA ARG A 213 20.45 -13.02 20.47
C ARG A 213 20.75 -14.28 19.64
N LEU A 214 20.02 -14.51 18.55
CA LEU A 214 20.23 -15.65 17.65
C LEU A 214 21.64 -15.60 17.02
N ALA A 215 22.12 -14.42 16.63
CA ALA A 215 23.48 -14.23 16.11
C ALA A 215 24.56 -14.54 17.16
N ARG A 216 24.35 -14.15 18.43
CA ARG A 216 25.28 -14.43 19.54
C ARG A 216 25.37 -15.92 19.86
N ILE A 217 24.24 -16.61 20.04
CA ILE A 217 24.20 -18.07 20.32
C ILE A 217 24.91 -18.85 19.20
N ARG A 218 24.76 -18.41 17.96
CA ARG A 218 25.44 -19.05 16.83
C ARG A 218 26.95 -18.83 16.86
N ARG A 219 27.43 -17.61 17.14
CA ARG A 219 28.87 -17.34 17.29
C ARG A 219 29.50 -18.26 18.35
N THR A 220 28.83 -18.45 19.49
CA THR A 220 29.31 -19.34 20.55
C THR A 220 29.31 -20.81 20.13
N MET A 221 28.36 -21.26 19.30
CA MET A 221 28.34 -22.64 18.79
C MET A 221 29.33 -22.90 17.65
N THR A 222 29.72 -21.89 16.87
CA THR A 222 30.70 -22.04 15.77
C THR A 222 32.16 -21.97 16.20
N LEU A 223 32.44 -21.60 17.46
CA LEU A 223 33.80 -21.51 18.01
C LEU A 223 34.36 -22.87 18.45
N HIS A 224 33.57 -23.95 18.43
CA HIS A 224 34.08 -25.31 18.70
C HIS A 224 34.69 -25.90 17.41
N PRO A 225 36.00 -26.25 17.36
CA PRO A 225 36.69 -26.60 16.10
C PRO A 225 36.26 -27.91 15.42
N SER A 226 35.34 -28.68 15.97
CA SER A 226 35.32 -30.14 15.74
C SER A 226 34.36 -30.66 14.66
N ARG A 227 33.66 -29.84 13.85
CA ARG A 227 32.75 -30.38 12.80
C ARG A 227 32.60 -29.48 11.58
N ARG A 228 33.64 -29.41 10.75
CA ARG A 228 33.74 -28.54 9.55
C ARG A 228 33.05 -29.07 8.28
N ARG A 229 32.10 -30.02 8.34
CA ARG A 229 31.58 -30.71 7.13
C ARG A 229 30.10 -30.52 6.77
N GLN A 230 29.34 -29.60 7.39
CA GLN A 230 27.89 -29.52 7.10
C GLN A 230 27.24 -28.11 7.05
N SER A 231 28.01 -27.04 6.77
CA SER A 231 27.52 -25.65 6.94
C SER A 231 26.98 -24.93 5.69
N THR A 232 26.90 -25.56 4.52
CA THR A 232 26.50 -24.86 3.29
C THR A 232 24.99 -24.56 3.22
N SER A 233 24.14 -25.41 3.82
CA SER A 233 22.67 -25.27 3.78
C SER A 233 22.11 -24.23 4.78
N GLN A 234 22.68 -24.15 5.99
CA GLN A 234 22.22 -23.20 7.02
C GLN A 234 22.57 -21.74 6.70
N ASN A 235 23.63 -21.48 5.91
CA ASN A 235 24.03 -20.12 5.56
C ASN A 235 23.05 -19.42 4.59
N SER A 236 22.40 -20.19 3.70
CA SER A 236 21.38 -19.68 2.77
C SER A 236 20.04 -19.33 3.42
N GLN A 237 19.61 -20.06 4.46
CA GLN A 237 18.39 -19.73 5.21
C GLN A 237 18.58 -18.52 6.14
N HIS A 238 19.81 -18.22 6.54
CA HIS A 238 20.11 -17.12 7.46
C HIS A 238 20.31 -15.77 6.75
N THR A 239 20.93 -15.77 5.57
CA THR A 239 21.01 -14.57 4.71
C THR A 239 19.63 -14.11 4.24
N SER A 240 18.65 -15.01 4.14
CA SER A 240 17.26 -14.65 3.84
C SER A 240 16.51 -14.08 5.05
N GLN A 241 16.77 -14.58 6.28
CA GLN A 241 16.19 -14.04 7.52
C GLN A 241 16.67 -12.60 7.79
N ILE A 242 17.98 -12.32 7.65
CA ILE A 242 18.55 -10.97 7.84
C ILE A 242 17.94 -9.96 6.85
N LYS A 243 17.83 -10.33 5.56
CA LYS A 243 17.24 -9.48 4.53
C LYS A 243 15.75 -9.22 4.73
N VAL A 244 15.02 -10.17 5.32
CA VAL A 244 13.61 -9.98 5.68
C VAL A 244 13.48 -9.01 6.85
N THR A 245 14.36 -9.08 7.87
CA THR A 245 14.38 -8.13 8.98
C THR A 245 14.76 -6.71 8.53
N GLU A 246 15.70 -6.58 7.59
CA GLU A 246 16.09 -5.29 6.99
C GLU A 246 14.91 -4.62 6.25
N MET A 247 14.15 -5.40 5.47
CA MET A 247 12.91 -4.92 4.84
C MET A 247 11.90 -4.41 5.85
N LEU A 248 11.72 -5.10 6.98
CA LEU A 248 10.80 -4.69 8.03
C LEU A 248 11.20 -3.39 8.70
N LEU A 249 12.48 -3.25 9.07
CA LEU A 249 12.99 -2.04 9.69
C LEU A 249 12.85 -0.84 8.75
N VAL A 250 13.19 -1.01 7.46
CA VAL A 250 13.04 0.08 6.47
C VAL A 250 11.58 0.48 6.29
N VAL A 251 10.66 -0.47 6.10
CA VAL A 251 9.23 -0.17 5.88
C VAL A 251 8.62 0.53 7.09
N SER A 252 8.87 0.00 8.29
CA SER A 252 8.36 0.58 9.52
C SER A 252 9.00 1.93 9.86
N THR A 253 10.29 2.13 9.60
CA THR A 253 10.95 3.42 9.86
C THR A 253 10.49 4.49 8.87
N VAL A 254 10.36 4.15 7.58
CA VAL A 254 9.83 5.08 6.57
C VAL A 254 8.39 5.47 6.88
N PHE A 255 7.57 4.53 7.36
CA PHE A 255 6.23 4.81 7.86
C PHE A 255 6.27 5.91 8.94
N LEU A 256 7.12 5.79 9.96
CA LEU A 256 7.22 6.79 11.03
C LEU A 256 7.71 8.14 10.49
N CYS A 257 8.76 8.15 9.65
CA CYS A 257 9.33 9.39 9.12
C CYS A 257 8.38 10.16 8.22
N LEU A 258 7.54 9.48 7.43
CA LEU A 258 6.60 10.14 6.52
C LEU A 258 5.31 10.60 7.21
N ASN A 259 4.87 9.88 8.24
CA ASN A 259 3.65 10.24 8.97
C ASN A 259 3.90 11.27 10.07
N LEU A 260 5.02 11.17 10.80
CA LEU A 260 5.27 11.97 12.01
C LEU A 260 5.16 13.49 11.79
N PRO A 261 5.74 14.09 10.73
CA PRO A 261 5.65 15.53 10.53
C PRO A 261 4.21 16.02 10.42
N SER A 262 3.37 15.34 9.63
CA SER A 262 1.97 15.73 9.41
C SER A 262 1.16 15.75 10.71
N TYR A 263 1.31 14.73 11.55
CA TYR A 263 0.58 14.68 12.82
C TYR A 263 1.11 15.68 13.85
N VAL A 264 2.42 15.94 13.89
CA VAL A 264 2.99 16.99 14.75
C VAL A 264 2.42 18.36 14.37
N PHE A 265 2.36 18.67 13.06
CA PHE A 265 1.75 19.92 12.60
C PHE A 265 0.24 19.98 12.85
N ARG A 266 -0.49 18.86 12.71
CA ARG A 266 -1.92 18.79 13.02
C ARG A 266 -2.20 19.14 14.48
N VAL A 267 -1.40 18.64 15.43
CA VAL A 267 -1.54 18.97 16.86
C VAL A 267 -1.12 20.41 17.14
N TRP A 268 -0.01 20.85 16.56
CA TRP A 268 0.52 22.19 16.76
C TRP A 268 -0.43 23.30 16.29
N MET A 269 -1.13 23.09 15.17
CA MET A 269 -2.15 24.01 14.64
C MET A 269 -3.37 24.20 15.55
N VAL A 270 -3.65 23.25 16.45
CA VAL A 270 -4.73 23.42 17.44
C VAL A 270 -4.30 24.34 18.58
N TRP A 271 -2.99 24.48 18.82
CA TRP A 271 -2.42 25.23 19.94
C TRP A 271 -1.94 26.64 19.56
N ASP A 272 -1.50 26.86 18.32
CA ASP A 272 -1.01 28.16 17.85
C ASP A 272 -1.88 28.72 16.73
N THR A 273 -2.56 29.85 17.00
CA THR A 273 -3.43 30.55 16.05
C THR A 273 -2.67 31.55 15.17
N ILE A 274 -1.37 31.76 15.40
CA ILE A 274 -0.57 32.78 14.70
C ILE A 274 -0.10 32.26 13.34
N THR A 275 -0.91 32.52 12.31
CA THR A 275 -0.71 32.03 10.94
C THR A 275 0.29 32.89 10.15
N SER A 276 1.58 32.68 10.37
CA SER A 276 2.60 33.19 9.42
C SER A 276 2.58 32.38 8.11
N ALA A 277 2.90 33.02 6.98
CA ALA A 277 2.94 32.36 5.66
C ALA A 277 3.90 31.14 5.65
N LYS A 278 4.98 31.21 6.44
CA LYS A 278 5.94 30.10 6.61
C LYS A 278 5.28 28.85 7.18
N TYR A 279 4.37 28.98 8.13
CA TYR A 279 3.68 27.84 8.74
C TYR A 279 2.71 27.16 7.77
N LYS A 280 2.06 27.93 6.89
CA LYS A 280 1.22 27.36 5.81
C LYS A 280 2.05 26.52 4.84
N THR A 281 3.22 27.00 4.42
CA THR A 281 4.12 26.25 3.52
C THR A 281 4.59 24.94 4.16
N ILE A 282 5.00 24.98 5.44
CA ILE A 282 5.45 23.79 6.15
C ILE A 282 4.30 22.78 6.32
N GLN A 283 3.08 23.24 6.62
CA GLN A 283 1.90 22.38 6.72
C GLN A 283 1.60 21.67 5.40
N VAL A 284 1.70 22.39 4.28
CA VAL A 284 1.53 21.83 2.94
C VAL A 284 2.56 20.72 2.69
N ILE A 285 3.84 20.97 2.99
CA ILE A 285 4.92 19.99 2.83
C ILE A 285 4.65 18.75 3.70
N ALA A 286 4.27 18.95 4.96
CA ALA A 286 3.96 17.86 5.87
C ALA A 286 2.77 17.01 5.37
N ASN A 287 1.74 17.64 4.81
CA ASN A 287 0.63 16.94 4.18
C ASN A 287 1.07 16.14 2.94
N GLN A 288 2.04 16.65 2.16
CA GLN A 288 2.61 15.91 1.04
C GLN A 288 3.45 14.70 1.48
N MET A 289 4.19 14.81 2.58
CA MET A 289 4.89 13.67 3.17
C MET A 289 3.90 12.58 3.60
N TYR A 290 2.79 12.98 4.23
CA TYR A 290 1.71 12.07 4.59
C TYR A 290 1.04 11.42 3.38
N ASN A 291 0.79 12.15 2.29
CA ASN A 291 0.27 11.53 1.06
C ASN A 291 1.27 10.53 0.44
N THR A 292 2.57 10.84 0.50
CA THR A 292 3.64 9.99 -0.04
C THR A 292 3.72 8.64 0.65
N HIS A 293 3.39 8.59 1.94
CA HIS A 293 3.33 7.35 2.70
C HIS A 293 2.45 6.29 2.01
N PHE A 294 1.31 6.68 1.43
CA PHE A 294 0.41 5.76 0.72
C PHE A 294 0.95 5.33 -0.66
N GLY A 295 1.90 6.07 -1.25
CA GLY A 295 2.44 5.76 -2.58
C GLY A 295 3.77 5.00 -2.59
N ILE A 296 4.53 5.03 -1.49
CA ILE A 296 5.94 4.61 -1.49
C ILE A 296 6.14 3.10 -1.32
N ASN A 297 5.12 2.36 -0.87
CA ASN A 297 5.24 0.95 -0.46
C ASN A 297 5.84 0.04 -1.52
N PHE A 298 5.45 0.18 -2.79
CA PHE A 298 6.04 -0.58 -3.89
C PHE A 298 7.55 -0.37 -4.03
N VAL A 299 8.02 0.89 -3.91
CA VAL A 299 9.44 1.24 -3.97
C VAL A 299 10.18 0.56 -2.82
N LEU A 300 9.62 0.61 -1.61
CA LEU A 300 10.19 -0.05 -0.44
C LEU A 300 10.30 -1.56 -0.64
N TYR A 301 9.28 -2.22 -1.20
CA TYR A 301 9.31 -3.64 -1.50
C TYR A 301 10.35 -3.99 -2.57
N CYS A 302 10.54 -3.13 -3.57
CA CYS A 302 11.56 -3.32 -4.60
C CYS A 302 12.98 -3.18 -4.04
N VAL A 303 13.24 -2.16 -3.23
CA VAL A 303 14.58 -1.89 -2.67
C VAL A 303 14.95 -2.94 -1.62
N SER A 304 14.04 -3.24 -0.70
CA SER A 304 14.36 -4.05 0.48
C SER A 304 13.91 -5.52 0.39
N GLY A 305 12.88 -5.84 -0.41
CA GLY A 305 12.25 -7.16 -0.42
C GLY A 305 12.79 -8.15 -1.44
N GLN A 306 13.77 -8.99 -1.06
CA GLN A 306 14.31 -10.02 -1.99
C GLN A 306 13.24 -11.02 -2.47
N ASN A 307 12.31 -11.42 -1.60
CA ASN A 307 11.22 -12.33 -1.96
C ASN A 307 10.23 -11.68 -2.92
N PHE A 308 9.93 -10.38 -2.71
CA PHE A 308 9.07 -9.61 -3.59
C PHE A 308 9.69 -9.45 -4.97
N ARG A 309 10.98 -9.07 -5.07
CA ARG A 309 11.70 -8.99 -6.35
C ARG A 309 11.67 -10.30 -7.13
N ARG A 310 11.91 -11.43 -6.47
CA ARG A 310 11.85 -12.75 -7.12
C ARG A 310 10.45 -13.07 -7.66
N ALA A 311 9.42 -12.77 -6.87
CA ALA A 311 8.03 -12.95 -7.26
C ALA A 311 7.63 -12.02 -8.43
N LEU A 312 8.10 -10.78 -8.43
CA LEU A 312 7.89 -9.83 -9.53
C LEU A 312 8.49 -10.35 -10.84
N VAL A 313 9.72 -10.85 -10.81
CA VAL A 313 10.37 -11.46 -11.99
C VAL A 313 9.62 -12.72 -12.44
N GLU A 314 9.16 -13.57 -11.51
CA GLU A 314 8.35 -14.75 -11.84
C GLU A 314 7.04 -14.36 -12.54
N LEU A 315 6.34 -13.34 -12.04
CA LEU A 315 5.09 -12.83 -12.61
C LEU A 315 5.33 -12.26 -14.02
N TRP A 316 6.40 -11.48 -14.19
CA TRP A 316 6.77 -10.90 -15.48
C TRP A 316 7.09 -11.99 -16.51
N ASN A 317 7.88 -12.99 -16.13
CA ASN A 317 8.25 -14.10 -17.01
C ASN A 317 7.04 -14.95 -17.39
N LYS A 318 6.13 -15.26 -16.46
CA LYS A 318 4.87 -15.98 -16.77
C LYS A 318 4.01 -15.22 -17.78
N ARG A 319 3.81 -13.90 -17.59
CA ARG A 319 3.08 -13.06 -18.55
C ARG A 319 3.75 -13.04 -19.93
N ARG A 320 5.08 -12.95 -19.97
CA ARG A 320 5.85 -12.97 -21.22
C ARG A 320 5.70 -14.30 -21.96
N HIS A 321 5.78 -15.44 -21.26
CA HIS A 321 5.59 -16.76 -21.87
C HIS A 321 4.14 -16.99 -22.32
N SER A 322 3.14 -16.55 -21.55
CA SER A 322 1.74 -16.60 -21.95
C SER A 322 1.47 -15.79 -23.23
N ASN A 323 2.01 -14.57 -23.31
CA ASN A 323 1.88 -13.72 -24.50
C ASN A 323 2.59 -14.29 -25.73
N LYS A 324 3.74 -14.97 -25.57
CA LYS A 324 4.39 -15.69 -26.67
C LYS A 324 3.52 -16.84 -27.18
N ARG A 325 2.95 -17.64 -26.27
CA ARG A 325 2.09 -18.78 -26.61
C ARG A 325 0.82 -18.33 -27.33
N LEU A 326 0.17 -17.24 -26.87
CA LEU A 326 -0.98 -16.62 -27.54
C LEU A 326 -0.65 -16.14 -28.96
N LYS A 327 0.52 -15.52 -29.16
CA LYS A 327 0.98 -15.11 -30.50
C LYS A 327 1.26 -16.31 -31.40
N GLU A 328 1.88 -17.37 -30.89
CA GLU A 328 2.11 -18.61 -31.64
C GLU A 328 0.80 -19.32 -32.01
N THR A 329 -0.19 -19.35 -31.11
CA THR A 329 -1.53 -19.89 -31.43
C THR A 329 -2.24 -19.08 -32.50
N GLN A 330 -2.21 -17.74 -32.44
CA GLN A 330 -2.80 -16.90 -33.49
C GLN A 330 -2.13 -17.08 -34.85
N VAL A 331 -0.79 -17.16 -34.90
CA VAL A 331 -0.06 -17.44 -36.15
C VAL A 331 -0.41 -18.83 -36.70
N THR A 332 -0.53 -19.83 -35.84
CA THR A 332 -0.93 -21.19 -36.26
C THR A 332 -2.37 -21.23 -36.78
N THR A 333 -3.30 -20.51 -36.16
CA THR A 333 -4.70 -20.42 -36.62
C THR A 333 -4.79 -19.75 -37.99
N VAL A 334 -4.10 -18.62 -38.19
CA VAL A 334 -4.05 -17.92 -39.49
C VAL A 334 -3.41 -18.79 -40.57
N LEU A 335 -2.30 -19.48 -40.28
CA LEU A 335 -1.68 -20.41 -41.24
C LEU A 335 -2.61 -21.59 -41.58
N SER A 336 -3.42 -22.06 -40.64
CA SER A 336 -4.40 -23.11 -40.89
C SER A 336 -5.57 -22.63 -41.76
N GLU A 337 -5.99 -21.37 -41.64
CA GLU A 337 -7.02 -20.75 -42.49
C GLU A 337 -6.50 -20.45 -43.90
N PHE A 338 -5.24 -20.03 -44.04
CA PHE A 338 -4.58 -19.88 -45.35
C PHE A 338 -4.37 -21.24 -46.05
N SER A 339 -3.98 -22.28 -45.30
CA SER A 339 -3.85 -23.64 -45.84
C SER A 339 -5.19 -24.21 -46.33
N LYS A 340 -6.28 -23.96 -45.60
CA LYS A 340 -7.65 -24.33 -46.03
C LYS A 340 -8.15 -23.53 -47.24
N SER A 341 -7.68 -22.31 -47.43
CA SER A 341 -8.05 -21.47 -48.59
C SER A 341 -7.19 -21.73 -49.83
N GLY A 342 -6.07 -22.45 -49.69
CA GLY A 342 -5.08 -22.66 -50.76
C GLY A 342 -5.12 -24.02 -51.47
N VAL A 343 -5.95 -24.97 -51.06
CA VAL A 343 -5.97 -26.32 -51.66
C VAL A 343 -7.37 -26.70 -52.14
N GLY A 344 -7.73 -26.14 -53.27
CA GLY A 344 -8.72 -26.70 -54.18
C GLY A 344 -8.04 -27.51 -55.28
N SER A 345 -7.41 -28.64 -54.94
CA SER A 345 -7.19 -29.72 -55.91
C SER A 345 -7.05 -31.07 -55.21
N LYS A 346 -7.76 -32.05 -55.77
CA LYS A 346 -8.05 -33.39 -55.28
C LYS A 346 -6.80 -34.27 -55.19
N GLN A 347 -6.67 -35.10 -54.15
CA GLN A 347 -6.75 -36.57 -54.28
C GLN A 347 -6.54 -37.32 -52.95
N THR A 348 -7.37 -38.36 -52.84
CA THR A 348 -7.46 -39.44 -51.87
C THR A 348 -6.16 -40.22 -51.70
N THR A 349 -5.75 -40.54 -50.46
CA THR A 349 -5.43 -41.92 -50.03
C THR A 349 -5.22 -42.03 -48.52
N VAL A 350 -5.67 -43.18 -48.01
CA VAL A 350 -5.84 -43.60 -46.63
C VAL A 350 -4.52 -44.15 -46.06
N ASN A 351 -4.17 -43.82 -44.81
CA ASN A 351 -3.79 -44.81 -43.77
C ASN A 351 -3.31 -44.15 -42.46
N GLY A 352 -3.87 -44.63 -41.34
CA GLY A 352 -3.05 -44.91 -40.15
C GLY A 352 -3.22 -44.04 -38.91
N THR A 353 -4.16 -44.46 -38.05
CA THR A 353 -4.01 -44.60 -36.59
C THR A 353 -3.66 -43.37 -35.72
N TRP A 354 -4.64 -42.86 -34.97
CA TRP A 354 -4.46 -42.47 -33.55
C TRP A 354 -5.70 -42.82 -32.72
N LYS A 355 -5.42 -43.52 -31.62
CA LYS A 355 -6.36 -44.11 -30.66
C LYS A 355 -7.12 -43.07 -29.84
N GLU A 356 -8.29 -43.54 -29.41
CA GLU A 356 -9.36 -42.86 -28.70
C GLU A 356 -9.01 -42.17 -27.38
N VAL A 357 -9.77 -41.10 -27.18
CA VAL A 357 -10.02 -40.34 -25.96
C VAL A 357 -10.86 -41.18 -25.00
N HIS A 358 -10.44 -41.30 -23.74
CA HIS A 358 -11.33 -41.70 -22.65
C HIS A 358 -11.65 -40.49 -21.76
N GLU A 359 -12.86 -39.98 -21.92
CA GLU A 359 -13.65 -39.40 -20.82
C GLU A 359 -14.24 -40.54 -19.97
N LEU A 360 -14.56 -40.27 -18.70
CA LEU A 360 -15.91 -40.45 -18.16
C LEU A 360 -15.99 -40.08 -16.66
N ILE A 361 -16.90 -39.15 -16.38
CA ILE A 361 -17.59 -38.91 -15.10
C ILE A 361 -18.65 -40.01 -14.93
N PRO A 362 -19.09 -40.34 -13.69
CA PRO A 362 -20.53 -40.54 -13.52
C PRO A 362 -21.13 -39.85 -12.29
N ILE A 363 -22.40 -39.48 -12.48
CA ILE A 363 -23.35 -38.87 -11.55
C ILE A 363 -24.08 -39.97 -10.74
N ALA A 364 -24.56 -39.59 -9.57
CA ALA A 364 -25.31 -40.36 -8.57
C ALA A 364 -26.61 -41.05 -9.06
N HIS A 365 -26.96 -42.18 -8.42
CA HIS A 365 -28.17 -42.37 -7.59
C HIS A 365 -28.35 -43.86 -7.21
N SER A 366 -28.43 -44.13 -5.90
CA SER A 366 -29.33 -45.11 -5.26
C SER A 366 -29.31 -44.88 -3.76
#